data_AF-A0A127A697-F1
#
_entry.id   AF-A0A127A697-F1
#
_cell.length_a   1.000
_cell.length_b   1.000
_cell.length_c   1.000
_cell.angle_alpha   90.00
_cell.angle_beta   90.00
_cell.angle_gamma   90.00
#
_symmetry.space_group_name_H-M   'P 1'
#
loop_
_entity.id
_entity.type
_entity.pdbx_description
1 polymer ?
#
loop_
_entity_poly.entity_id
_entity_poly.type
_entity_poly.pdbx_seq_one_letter_code
_entity_poly.pdbx_strand_id
1 'polypeptide(L)' 'MFHGNHAHRSLTVHVDSARELDSALSSAIGTLQQHAVAHPCCGILVTREAAGEYRVALDESVPFGITQQRCA' A
#
# COMPACT_ATOMS: atom_id res chain seq x y z
N MET A 1 -20.51 0.94 17.81
CA MET A 1 -19.36 1.69 18.37
C MET A 1 -18.09 1.00 17.94
N PHE A 2 -17.53 1.36 16.78
CA PHE A 2 -16.14 1.09 16.39
C PHE A 2 -15.77 2.16 15.35
N HIS A 3 -15.54 3.40 15.78
CA HIS A 3 -14.85 4.36 14.93
C HIS A 3 -13.37 4.00 14.97
N GLY A 4 -13.01 2.97 14.20
CA GLY A 4 -11.62 2.67 13.93
C GLY A 4 -11.06 3.86 13.18
N ASN A 5 -10.33 4.73 13.89
CA ASN A 5 -9.39 5.66 13.30
C ASN A 5 -8.26 4.82 12.70
N HIS A 6 -8.57 4.03 11.67
CA HIS A 6 -7.59 3.36 10.84
C HIS A 6 -6.79 4.51 10.26
N ALA A 7 -5.60 4.74 10.82
CA ALA A 7 -4.66 5.67 10.27
C ALA A 7 -4.47 5.24 8.81
N HIS A 8 -5.12 5.96 7.91
CA HIS A 8 -5.09 5.72 6.46
C HIS A 8 -3.67 6.00 6.02
N ARG A 9 -2.82 5.00 6.24
CA ARG A 9 -1.39 5.12 6.07
C ARG A 9 -1.13 4.77 4.63
N SER A 10 -0.93 5.82 3.85
CA SER A 10 -0.59 5.75 2.45
C SER A 10 0.82 6.28 2.22
N LEU A 11 1.58 5.60 1.38
CA LEU A 11 2.87 6.02 0.89
C LEU A 11 2.76 6.26 -0.62
N THR A 12 3.19 7.44 -1.07
CA THR A 12 3.35 7.70 -2.50
C THR A 12 4.76 7.30 -2.92
N VAL A 13 4.84 6.47 -3.95
CA VAL A 13 6.07 5.94 -4.52
C VAL A 13 6.21 6.52 -5.91
N HIS A 14 7.26 7.32 -6.09
CA HIS A 14 7.66 7.85 -7.39
C HIS A 14 8.86 7.05 -7.90
N VAL A 15 8.76 6.57 -9.14
CA VAL A 15 9.85 5.86 -9.81
C VAL A 15 10.09 6.42 -11.19
N ASP A 16 11.37 6.67 -11.48
CA ASP A 16 11.82 7.18 -12.78
C ASP A 16 12.04 6.04 -13.79
N SER A 17 12.17 4.81 -13.30
CA SER A 17 12.52 3.65 -14.12
C SER A 17 11.84 2.37 -13.65
N ALA A 18 11.41 1.55 -14.61
CA ALA A 18 10.77 0.26 -14.34
C ALA A 18 11.66 -0.72 -13.54
N ARG A 19 12.99 -0.54 -13.59
CA ARG A 19 13.94 -1.32 -12.79
C ARG A 19 13.84 -1.04 -11.29
N GLU A 20 13.50 0.19 -10.91
CA GLU A 20 13.39 0.58 -9.51
C GLU A 20 11.98 0.37 -8.95
N LEU A 21 10.99 0.19 -9.84
CA LEU A 21 9.59 -0.04 -9.47
C LEU A 21 9.42 -1.16 -8.46
N ASP A 22 9.97 -2.34 -8.74
CA ASP A 22 9.84 -3.51 -7.87
C ASP A 22 10.45 -3.24 -6.49
N SER A 23 11.68 -2.71 -6.44
CA SER A 23 12.37 -2.42 -5.19
C SER A 23 11.66 -1.34 -4.38
N ALA A 24 11.21 -0.27 -5.01
CA ALA A 24 10.52 0.84 -4.37
C ALA A 24 9.15 0.42 -3.83
N LEU A 25 8.37 -0.34 -4.61
CA LEU A 25 7.10 -0.91 -4.16
C LEU A 25 7.31 -1.90 -3.02
N SER A 26 8.29 -2.81 -3.15
CA SER A 26 8.61 -3.79 -2.10
C SER A 26 8.97 -3.13 -0.77
N SER A 27 9.78 -2.07 -0.81
CA SER A 27 10.13 -1.27 0.37
C SER A 27 8.90 -0.59 1.01
N ALA A 28 8.03 0.01 0.20
CA ALA A 28 6.80 0.65 0.66
C ALA A 28 5.81 -0.37 1.25
N ILE A 29 5.63 -1.51 0.59
CA ILE A 29 4.79 -2.62 1.04
C ILE A 29 5.31 -3.17 2.36
N GLY A 30 6.61 -3.46 2.48
CA GLY A 30 7.22 -3.97 3.71
C GLY A 30 7.01 -3.00 4.89
N THR A 31 7.15 -1.70 4.64
CA THR A 31 6.86 -0.66 5.64
C THR A 31 5.40 -0.70 6.08
N LEU A 32 4.44 -0.86 5.16
CA LEU A 32 3.03 -0.94 5.52
C LEU A 32 2.65 -2.28 6.15
N GLN A 33 3.29 -3.38 5.76
CA GLN A 33 3.11 -4.71 6.37
C GLN A 33 3.50 -4.69 7.84
N GLN A 34 4.64 -4.09 8.20
CA GLN A 34 5.06 -3.96 9.60
C GLN A 34 4.00 -3.24 10.45
N HIS A 35 3.28 -2.29 9.87
CA HIS A 35 2.21 -1.56 10.55
C HIS A 35 0.88 -2.34 10.55
N ALA A 36 0.58 -3.05 9.46
CA ALA A 36 -0.57 -3.95 9.39
C ALA A 36 -0.46 -5.12 10.36
N VAL A 37 0.76 -5.62 10.64
CA VAL A 37 0.98 -6.65 11.66
C VAL A 37 0.62 -6.15 13.05
N ALA A 38 0.87 -4.87 13.35
CA ALA A 38 0.45 -4.26 14.61
C ALA A 38 -1.09 -4.11 14.72
N HIS A 39 -1.80 -4.02 13.59
CA HIS A 39 -3.25 -3.85 13.51
C HIS A 39 -3.83 -4.68 12.34
N PRO A 40 -3.99 -6.01 12.50
CA PRO A 40 -4.30 -6.93 11.40
C PRO A 40 -5.79 -6.87 11.02
N CYS A 41 -6.22 -5.72 10.50
CA CYS A 41 -7.60 -5.47 10.10
C CYS A 41 -7.74 -5.11 8.61
N CYS A 42 -6.63 -4.79 7.92
CA CYS A 42 -6.63 -4.37 6.52
C CYS A 42 -5.44 -4.98 5.75
N GLY A 43 -5.61 -5.12 4.44
CA GLY A 43 -4.56 -5.46 3.49
C GLY A 43 -3.91 -4.23 2.90
N ILE A 44 -3.11 -4.44 1.85
CA ILE A 44 -2.38 -3.37 1.15
C ILE A 44 -2.93 -3.22 -0.26
N LEU A 45 -3.31 -1.99 -0.61
CA LEU A 45 -3.73 -1.61 -1.94
C LEU A 45 -2.66 -0.74 -2.60
N VAL A 46 -2.15 -1.21 -3.72
CA VAL A 46 -1.28 -0.45 -4.62
C VAL A 46 -2.13 0.09 -5.76
N THR A 47 -2.19 1.40 -5.92
CA THR A 47 -2.91 2.08 -7.00
C THR A 47 -1.90 2.79 -7.87
N ARG A 48 -1.94 2.55 -9.19
CA ARG A 48 -1.13 3.32 -10.13
C ARG A 48 -1.87 4.60 -10.50
N GLU A 49 -1.40 5.74 -10.01
CA GLU A 49 -2.01 7.05 -10.23
C GLU A 49 -1.57 7.63 -11.58
N ALA A 50 -0.29 7.47 -11.93
CA ALA A 50 0.27 7.93 -13.20
C ALA A 50 1.48 7.07 -13.65
N ALA A 51 2.04 7.39 -14.82
CA ALA A 51 3.30 6.77 -15.24
C ALA A 51 4.42 7.15 -14.28
N GLY A 52 4.95 6.15 -13.53
CA GLY A 52 5.97 6.39 -12.52
C GLY A 52 5.41 6.83 -11.15
N GLU A 53 4.09 6.96 -10.99
CA GLU A 53 3.47 7.33 -9.70
C GLU A 53 2.55 6.22 -9.22
N TYR A 54 2.87 5.68 -8.05
CA TYR A 54 2.13 4.61 -7.41
C TYR A 54 1.80 5.02 -5.98
N ARG A 55 0.56 4.79 -5.55
CA ARG A 55 0.14 4.95 -4.17
C ARG A 55 0.01 3.57 -3.53
N VAL A 56 0.66 3.36 -2.40
CA VAL A 56 0.55 2.13 -1.60
C VAL A 56 -0.14 2.50 -0.30
N ALA A 57 -1.33 1.96 -0.02
CA ALA A 57 -2.12 2.31 1.15
C ALA A 57 -2.64 1.06 1.86
N LEU A 58 -2.87 1.18 3.18
CA LEU A 58 -3.70 0.19 3.89
C LEU A 58 -5.16 0.41 3.54
N ASP A 59 -5.83 -0.66 3.13
CA ASP A 59 -7.19 -0.60 2.64
C ASP A 59 -8.04 -1.75 3.19
N GLU A 60 -9.23 -1.42 3.70
CA GLU A 60 -10.16 -2.38 4.30
C GLU A 60 -10.88 -3.26 3.27
N SER A 61 -10.93 -2.83 2.00
CA SER A 61 -11.44 -3.66 0.91
C SER A 61 -10.46 -4.76 0.54
N VAL A 62 -9.20 -4.69 0.99
CA VAL A 62 -8.21 -5.74 0.80
C VAL A 62 -8.09 -6.55 2.09
N PRO A 63 -8.20 -7.89 2.05
CA PRO A 63 -8.01 -8.72 3.23
C PRO A 63 -6.58 -8.60 3.77
N PHE A 64 -6.42 -8.71 5.09
CA PHE A 64 -5.10 -8.78 5.71
C PHE A 64 -4.26 -9.92 5.09
N GLY A 65 -2.98 -9.65 4.86
CA GLY A 65 -2.06 -10.58 4.20
C GLY A 65 -2.14 -10.60 2.67
N ILE A 66 -3.05 -9.82 2.08
CA ILE A 66 -3.16 -9.67 0.63
C ILE A 66 -2.63 -8.29 0.22
N THR A 67 -1.86 -8.28 -0.87
CA THR A 67 -1.50 -7.07 -1.60
C THR A 67 -2.22 -7.10 -2.94
N GLN A 68 -3.05 -6.10 -3.22
CA GLN A 68 -3.71 -5.95 -4.51
C GLN A 68 -3.14 -4.75 -5.28
N GLN A 69 -3.08 -4.89 -6.60
CA GLN A 69 -2.72 -3.80 -7.51
C GLN A 69 -3.95 -3.38 -8.34
N ARG A 70 -4.26 -2.08 -8.36
CA ARG A 70 -5.27 -1.49 -9.23
C ARG A 70 -4.61 -0.55 -10.23
N CYS A 71 -4.95 -0.74 -11.50
CA CYS A 71 -4.71 0.24 -12.54
C CYS A 71 -5.91 1.21 -12.52
N ALA A 72 -5.64 2.50 -12.33
CA ALA A 72 -6.63 3.56 -12.53
C ALA A 72 -6.96 3.72 -14.03
#